data_AF-A0A099I0N2-F1
#
_entry.id   AF-A0A099I0N2-F1
#
_cell.length_a   1.000
_cell.length_b   1.000
_cell.length_c   1.000
_cell.angle_alpha   90.00
_cell.angle_beta   90.00
_cell.angle_gamma   90.00
#
_symmetry.space_group_name_H-M   'P 1'
#
loop_
_entity.id
_entity.type
_entity.pdbx_description
1 polymer ?
#
loop_
_entity_poly.entity_id
_entity_poly.type
_entity_poly.pdbx_seq_one_letter_code
_entity_poly.pdbx_strand_id
1 'polypeptide(L)'
;MKKSTQKQREQLMRLLKEDKLGARSIDMIKPSDAKEWALRMKDKGFSYNTINNHKRSLKASFYIAIQDDCVRKNPFDFKLSEVLENDTKEKVALTEEQEQALLSFIKTDNVYHKYYDDVLILLKTGLRISELCGLT
;
A
#
# COMPACT_ATOMS: atom_id res chain seq x y z
N MET A 1 9.68 11.64 12.04
CA MET A 1 8.90 10.64 11.27
C MET A 1 7.61 11.30 10.78
N LYS A 2 7.17 11.08 9.53
CA LYS A 2 5.92 11.67 9.03
C LYS A 2 4.70 11.01 9.70
N LYS A 3 3.62 11.77 9.95
CA LYS A 3 2.38 11.27 10.59
C LYS A 3 1.74 10.11 9.82
N SER A 4 1.81 10.12 8.48
CA SER A 4 1.31 9.02 7.63
C SER A 4 2.02 7.70 7.90
N THR A 5 3.34 7.72 8.12
CA THR A 5 4.13 6.54 8.45
C THR A 5 3.76 5.97 9.82
N GLN A 6 3.50 6.82 10.82
CA GLN A 6 3.00 6.37 12.13
C GLN A 6 1.65 5.64 11.99
N LYS A 7 0.69 6.24 11.28
CA LYS A 7 -0.64 5.62 11.04
C LYS A 7 -0.54 4.26 10.37
N GLN A 8 0.31 4.12 9.35
CA GLN A 8 0.53 2.83 8.67
C GLN A 8 1.11 1.76 9.60
N ARG A 9 2.05 2.14 10.48
CA ARG A 9 2.61 1.24 11.49
C ARG A 9 1.57 0.85 12.53
N GLU A 10 0.77 1.80 13.01
CA GLU A 10 -0.33 1.54 13.94
C GLU A 10 -1.35 0.56 13.35
N GLN A 11 -1.69 0.70 12.06
CA GLN A 11 -2.57 -0.23 11.36
C GLN A 11 -1.97 -1.64 11.34
N LEU A 12 -0.70 -1.80 10.95
CA LEU A 12 -0.02 -3.10 11.00
C LEU A 12 -0.01 -3.68 12.42
N MET A 13 0.25 -2.86 13.44
CA MET A 13 0.22 -3.31 14.84
C MET A 13 -1.15 -3.79 15.28
N ARG A 14 -2.24 -3.13 14.87
CA ARG A 14 -3.61 -3.61 15.13
C ARG A 14 -3.85 -4.97 14.47
N LEU A 15 -3.46 -5.12 13.21
CA LEU A 15 -3.58 -6.39 12.49
C LEU A 15 -2.81 -7.52 13.16
N LEU A 16 -1.62 -7.26 13.68
CA LEU A 16 -0.84 -8.26 14.41
C LEU A 16 -1.50 -8.62 15.74
N LYS A 17 -2.07 -7.65 16.47
CA LYS A 17 -2.81 -7.94 17.73
C LYS A 17 -4.04 -8.82 17.51
N GLU A 18 -4.68 -8.70 16.36
CA GLU A 18 -5.88 -9.46 16.00
C GLU A 18 -5.59 -10.80 15.30
N ASP A 19 -4.36 -11.00 14.79
CA ASP A 19 -3.97 -12.24 14.12
C ASP A 19 -3.16 -13.16 15.04
N LYS A 20 -3.39 -14.47 14.93
CA LYS A 20 -2.65 -15.48 15.71
C LYS A 20 -1.12 -15.37 15.57
N LEU A 21 -0.61 -14.82 14.46
CA LEU A 21 0.81 -14.60 14.26
C LEU A 21 1.40 -13.62 15.29
N GLY A 22 0.69 -12.53 15.63
CA GLY A 22 1.26 -11.48 16.50
C GLY A 22 1.37 -11.88 17.97
N ALA A 23 0.71 -12.95 18.40
CA ALA A 23 0.84 -13.52 19.75
C ALA A 23 1.97 -14.56 19.86
N ARG A 24 2.60 -14.96 18.74
CA ARG A 24 3.66 -15.99 18.76
C ARG A 24 5.02 -15.39 19.08
N SER A 25 5.82 -16.16 19.81
CA SER A 25 7.23 -15.85 19.99
C SER A 25 7.99 -15.89 18.66
N ILE A 26 8.89 -14.93 18.46
CA ILE A 26 9.56 -14.69 17.17
C ILE A 26 10.46 -15.85 16.72
N ASP A 27 11.04 -16.59 17.66
CA ASP A 27 11.88 -17.78 17.44
C ASP A 27 11.10 -18.99 16.93
N MET A 28 9.80 -19.02 17.22
CA MET A 28 8.89 -20.11 16.82
C MET A 28 8.20 -19.87 15.48
N ILE A 29 8.37 -18.71 14.85
CA ILE A 29 7.71 -18.37 13.58
C ILE A 29 8.50 -18.97 12.40
N LYS A 30 7.86 -19.90 11.68
CA LYS A 30 8.43 -20.55 10.51
C LYS A 30 8.03 -19.84 9.20
N PRO A 31 8.75 -20.07 8.09
CA PRO A 31 8.33 -19.56 6.78
C PRO A 31 6.91 -20.01 6.39
N SER A 32 6.48 -21.22 6.76
CA SER A 32 5.11 -21.69 6.53
C SER A 32 4.08 -20.83 7.26
N ASP A 33 4.35 -20.43 8.50
CA ASP A 33 3.46 -19.56 9.29
C ASP A 33 3.30 -18.17 8.65
N ALA A 34 4.39 -17.64 8.08
CA ALA A 34 4.38 -16.36 7.38
C ALA A 34 3.61 -16.44 6.04
N LYS A 35 3.69 -17.56 5.34
CA LYS A 35 2.86 -17.81 4.13
C LYS A 35 1.38 -17.97 4.48
N GLU A 36 1.05 -18.72 5.54
CA GLU A 36 -0.33 -18.81 6.04
C GLU A 36 -0.88 -17.46 6.49
N TRP A 37 -0.04 -16.61 7.10
CA TRP A 37 -0.44 -15.24 7.45
C TRP A 37 -0.82 -14.46 6.19
N ALA A 38 -0.06 -14.55 5.10
CA ALA A 38 -0.40 -13.87 3.86
C ALA A 38 -1.75 -14.35 3.28
N LEU A 39 -2.03 -15.66 3.33
CA LEU A 39 -3.33 -16.23 2.94
C LEU A 39 -4.47 -15.66 3.79
N ARG A 40 -4.33 -15.65 5.12
CA ARG A 40 -5.34 -15.05 6.02
C ARG A 40 -5.56 -13.57 5.76
N MET A 41 -4.51 -12.82 5.42
CA MET A 41 -4.68 -11.40 5.08
C MET A 41 -5.45 -11.25 3.75
N LYS A 42 -5.25 -12.15 2.79
CA LYS A 42 -6.05 -12.17 1.56
C LYS A 42 -7.52 -12.49 1.83
N ASP A 43 -7.79 -13.48 2.69
CA ASP A 43 -9.16 -13.86 3.10
C ASP A 43 -9.88 -12.72 3.83
N LYS A 44 -9.14 -11.89 4.58
CA LYS A 44 -9.66 -10.65 5.20
C LYS A 44 -9.94 -9.52 4.19
N GLY A 45 -9.68 -9.72 2.91
CA GLY A 45 -9.94 -8.75 1.84
C GLY A 45 -8.82 -7.73 1.59
N PHE A 46 -7.62 -7.92 2.15
CA PHE A 46 -6.50 -7.03 1.85
C PHE A 46 -6.01 -7.21 0.41
N SER A 47 -5.70 -6.10 -0.26
CA SER A 47 -5.11 -6.14 -1.60
C SER A 47 -3.68 -6.68 -1.58
N TYR A 48 -3.25 -7.28 -2.70
CA TYR A 48 -1.90 -7.83 -2.86
C TYR A 48 -0.80 -6.84 -2.42
N ASN A 49 -0.88 -5.58 -2.88
CA ASN A 49 0.10 -4.55 -2.55
C ASN A 49 0.11 -4.20 -1.05
N THR A 50 -1.05 -4.20 -0.39
CA THR A 50 -1.13 -3.95 1.06
C THR A 50 -0.42 -5.05 1.85
N ILE A 51 -0.71 -6.32 1.50
CA ILE A 51 -0.07 -7.49 2.11
C ILE A 51 1.45 -7.46 1.87
N ASN A 52 1.88 -7.14 0.64
CA ASN A 52 3.29 -7.05 0.30
C ASN A 52 4.04 -5.98 1.11
N ASN A 53 3.41 -4.82 1.34
CA ASN A 53 3.98 -3.75 2.15
C ASN A 53 4.08 -4.13 3.64
N HIS A 54 3.07 -4.80 4.18
CA HIS A 54 3.12 -5.35 5.55
C HIS A 54 4.19 -6.42 5.69
N LYS A 55 4.25 -7.37 4.74
CA LYS A 55 5.31 -8.38 4.66
C LYS A 55 6.70 -7.75 4.62
N ARG A 56 6.91 -6.69 3.84
CA ARG A 56 8.19 -5.98 3.78
C ARG A 56 8.56 -5.37 5.15
N SER A 57 7.58 -4.83 5.88
CA SER A 57 7.79 -4.28 7.22
C SER A 57 8.15 -5.37 8.23
N LEU A 58 7.49 -6.53 8.17
CA LEU A 58 7.79 -7.69 9.00
C LEU A 58 9.17 -8.28 8.65
N LYS A 59 9.50 -8.40 7.36
CA LYS A 59 10.84 -8.82 6.90
C LYS A 59 11.94 -7.94 7.48
N ALA A 60 11.76 -6.62 7.48
CA ALA A 60 12.71 -5.69 8.10
C ALA A 60 12.82 -5.88 9.62
N SER A 61 11.71 -6.16 10.30
CA SER A 61 11.70 -6.40 11.75
C SER A 61 12.46 -7.68 12.11
N PHE A 62 12.25 -8.76 11.35
CA PHE A 62 13.01 -10.00 11.53
C PHE A 62 14.47 -9.89 11.12
N TYR A 63 14.82 -8.97 10.21
CA TYR A 63 16.22 -8.69 9.90
C TYR A 63 16.95 -8.11 11.11
N ILE A 64 16.35 -7.18 11.83
CA ILE A 64 16.90 -6.64 13.09
C ILE A 64 17.05 -7.76 14.13
N ALA A 65 16.03 -8.60 14.30
CA ALA A 65 16.09 -9.74 15.22
C ALA A 65 17.20 -10.76 14.89
N ILE A 66 17.62 -10.88 13.63
CA ILE A 66 18.77 -11.72 13.24
C ILE A 66 20.09 -11.05 13.65
N GLN A 67 20.20 -9.73 13.46
CA GLN A 67 21.42 -8.99 13.85
C GLN A 67 21.66 -9.04 15.37
N ASP A 68 20.58 -9.08 16.15
CA ASP A 68 20.63 -9.20 17.62
C ASP A 68 20.67 -10.67 18.10
N ASP A 69 20.94 -11.63 17.20
CA ASP A 69 21.00 -13.08 17.47
C ASP A 69 19.73 -13.70 18.11
N CYS A 70 18.60 -12.99 18.11
CA CYS A 70 17.32 -13.48 18.64
C CYS A 70 16.74 -14.62 17.79
N VAL A 71 16.99 -14.60 16.47
CA VAL A 71 16.51 -15.63 15.52
C VAL A 71 17.57 -15.91 14.45
N ARG A 72 17.60 -17.13 13.90
CA ARG A 72 18.63 -17.54 12.91
C ARG A 72 18.24 -17.31 11.45
N LYS A 73 16.94 -17.25 11.14
CA LYS A 73 16.41 -17.16 9.76
C LYS A 73 15.23 -16.21 9.72
N ASN A 74 15.04 -15.55 8.58
CA ASN A 74 13.93 -14.63 8.38
C ASN A 74 12.72 -15.36 7.77
N PRO A 75 11.60 -15.54 8.50
CA PRO A 75 10.44 -16.26 7.99
C PRO A 75 9.70 -15.49 6.88
N PHE A 76 9.93 -14.19 6.72
CA PHE A 76 9.31 -13.35 5.69
C PHE A 76 10.16 -13.21 4.41
N ASP A 77 11.25 -13.97 4.31
CA ASP A 77 12.13 -13.97 3.13
C ASP A 77 11.64 -14.93 2.04
N PHE A 78 10.46 -14.65 1.48
CA PHE A 78 9.89 -15.35 0.34
C PHE A 78 9.33 -14.35 -0.67
N LYS A 79 9.02 -14.75 -1.91
CA LYS A 79 8.28 -13.88 -2.86
C LYS A 79 6.78 -14.02 -2.63
N LEU A 80 6.06 -12.91 -2.52
CA LEU A 80 4.61 -12.98 -2.24
C LEU A 80 3.84 -13.64 -3.41
N SER A 81 4.33 -13.47 -4.63
CA SER A 81 3.79 -14.07 -5.86
C SER A 81 3.83 -15.61 -5.87
N GLU A 82 4.64 -16.25 -5.02
CA GLU A 82 4.66 -17.71 -4.86
C GLU A 82 3.53 -18.21 -3.95
N VAL A 83 2.82 -17.30 -3.27
CA VAL A 83 1.77 -17.61 -2.28
C VAL A 83 0.41 -17.08 -2.72
N LEU A 84 0.39 -15.87 -3.29
CA LEU A 84 -0.81 -15.19 -3.73
C LEU A 84 -0.66 -14.75 -5.19
N GLU A 85 -1.72 -14.92 -5.98
CA GLU A 85 -1.82 -14.31 -7.28
C GLU A 85 -1.90 -12.78 -7.15
N ASN A 86 -1.22 -12.06 -8.06
CA ASN A 86 -1.26 -10.61 -8.08
C ASN A 86 -2.48 -10.13 -8.89
N ASP A 87 -3.55 -9.75 -8.20
CA ASP A 87 -4.79 -9.23 -8.76
C ASP A 87 -4.82 -7.70 -8.90
N THR A 88 -3.65 -7.05 -8.89
CA THR A 88 -3.57 -5.59 -9.04
C THR A 88 -3.99 -5.17 -10.45
N LYS A 89 -5.09 -4.40 -10.53
CA LYS A 89 -5.51 -3.78 -11.78
C LYS A 89 -4.49 -2.75 -12.26
N GLU A 90 -4.17 -2.81 -13.53
CA GLU A 90 -3.31 -1.83 -14.18
C GLU A 90 -3.98 -0.45 -14.17
N LYS A 91 -3.18 0.59 -13.92
CA LYS A 91 -3.63 1.97 -14.00
C LYS A 91 -3.37 2.48 -15.41
N VAL A 92 -4.40 2.48 -16.24
CA VAL A 92 -4.33 2.96 -17.63
C VAL A 92 -4.42 4.49 -17.63
N ALA A 93 -3.53 5.14 -18.39
CA ALA A 93 -3.56 6.58 -18.58
C ALA A 93 -4.75 6.99 -19.47
N LEU A 94 -5.27 8.19 -19.27
CA LEU A 94 -6.29 8.75 -20.16
C LEU A 94 -5.69 8.96 -21.56
N THR A 95 -6.47 8.67 -22.61
CA THR A 95 -6.12 9.09 -23.97
C THR A 95 -6.33 10.59 -24.14
N GLU A 96 -5.75 11.19 -25.18
CA GLU A 96 -5.93 12.62 -25.46
C GLU A 96 -7.40 12.98 -25.68
N GLU A 97 -8.17 12.12 -26.33
CA GLU A 97 -9.60 12.30 -26.56
C GLU A 97 -10.39 12.24 -25.24
N GLN A 98 -10.03 11.31 -24.35
CA GLN A 98 -10.64 11.20 -23.03
C GLN A 98 -10.31 12.41 -22.15
N GLU A 99 -9.08 12.92 -22.23
CA GLU A 99 -8.66 14.12 -21.52
C GLU A 99 -9.46 15.35 -22.00
N GLN A 100 -9.56 15.54 -23.31
CA GLN A 100 -10.33 16.63 -23.90
C GLN A 100 -11.83 16.54 -23.56
N ALA A 101 -12.40 15.33 -23.59
CA ALA A 101 -13.79 15.09 -23.22
C ALA A 101 -14.04 15.41 -21.73
N LEU A 102 -13.13 14.98 -20.85
CA LEU A 102 -13.18 15.28 -19.41
C LEU A 102 -13.12 16.79 -19.15
N LEU A 103 -12.16 17.49 -19.76
CA LEU A 103 -12.01 18.94 -19.62
C LEU A 103 -13.24 19.69 -20.17
N SER A 104 -13.78 19.25 -21.30
CA SER A 104 -14.98 19.85 -21.90
C SER A 104 -16.20 19.67 -21.01
N PHE A 105 -16.38 18.48 -20.41
CA PHE A 105 -17.45 18.20 -19.45
C PHE A 105 -17.33 19.09 -18.21
N ILE A 106 -16.15 19.13 -17.59
CA ILE A 106 -15.94 19.94 -16.37
C ILE A 106 -16.25 21.41 -16.66
N LYS A 107 -15.79 21.92 -17.81
CA LYS A 107 -15.97 23.34 -18.19
C LYS A 107 -17.43 23.75 -18.31
N THR A 108 -18.31 22.87 -18.77
CA THR A 108 -19.74 23.16 -19.01
C THR A 108 -20.66 22.73 -17.87
N ASP A 109 -20.17 21.90 -16.94
CA ASP A 109 -20.97 21.40 -15.84
C ASP A 109 -21.26 22.47 -14.76
N ASN A 110 -22.52 22.54 -14.32
CA ASN A 110 -22.98 23.56 -13.38
C ASN A 110 -22.36 23.45 -11.97
N VAL A 111 -21.84 22.27 -11.59
CA VAL A 111 -21.32 22.00 -10.24
C VAL A 111 -19.79 21.93 -10.23
N TYR A 112 -19.20 21.30 -11.25
CA TYR A 112 -17.77 20.96 -11.30
C TYR A 112 -16.92 21.99 -12.04
N HIS A 113 -17.48 22.94 -12.80
CA HIS A 113 -16.70 23.96 -13.53
C HIS A 113 -15.71 24.74 -12.66
N LYS A 114 -16.02 24.91 -11.37
CA LYS A 114 -15.12 25.55 -10.40
C LYS A 114 -13.78 24.83 -10.20
N TYR A 115 -13.65 23.57 -10.59
CA TYR A 115 -12.41 22.79 -10.53
C TYR A 115 -11.72 22.63 -11.88
N TYR A 116 -12.19 23.33 -12.93
CA TYR A 116 -11.63 23.22 -14.27
C TYR A 116 -10.13 23.52 -14.29
N ASP A 117 -9.73 24.66 -13.72
CA ASP A 117 -8.34 25.09 -13.70
C ASP A 117 -7.46 24.14 -12.89
N ASP A 118 -7.94 23.65 -11.74
CA ASP A 118 -7.23 22.67 -10.92
C ASP A 118 -6.93 21.38 -11.70
N VAL A 119 -7.95 20.83 -12.38
CA VAL A 119 -7.81 19.60 -13.17
C VAL A 119 -6.90 19.82 -14.37
N LEU A 120 -7.03 20.98 -15.05
CA LEU A 120 -6.16 21.35 -16.16
C LEU A 120 -4.69 21.45 -15.72
N ILE A 121 -4.41 22.12 -14.59
CA ILE A 121 -3.06 22.24 -14.03
C ILE A 121 -2.51 20.85 -13.69
N LEU A 122 -3.27 19.99 -13.02
CA LEU A 122 -2.82 18.63 -12.69
C LEU A 122 -2.44 17.82 -13.94
N LEU A 123 -3.25 17.89 -14.99
CA LEU A 123 -3.00 17.18 -16.25
C LEU A 123 -1.77 17.70 -16.98
N LYS A 124 -1.54 19.03 -17.00
CA LYS A 124 -0.45 19.64 -17.78
C LYS A 124 0.87 19.78 -17.04
N THR A 125 0.85 19.75 -15.71
CA THR A 125 2.08 19.92 -14.88
C THR A 125 2.55 18.63 -14.22
N GLY A 126 1.66 17.64 -14.04
CA GLY A 126 1.99 16.39 -13.34
C GLY A 126 2.24 16.57 -11.84
N LEU A 127 1.83 17.70 -11.25
CA LEU A 127 1.90 17.92 -9.80
C LEU A 127 1.13 16.84 -9.05
N ARG A 128 1.66 16.42 -7.88
CA ARG A 128 0.87 15.64 -6.93
C ARG A 128 -0.20 16.53 -6.32
N ILE A 129 -1.34 15.94 -5.98
CA ILE A 129 -2.50 16.69 -5.45
C ILE A 129 -2.15 17.61 -4.27
N SER A 130 -1.31 17.16 -3.34
CA SER A 130 -0.88 17.95 -2.18
C SER A 130 0.08 19.08 -2.52
N GLU A 131 0.80 18.97 -3.65
CA GLU A 131 1.69 20.03 -4.14
C GLU A 131 0.84 21.16 -4.73
N LEU A 132 -0.21 20.84 -5.50
CA LEU A 132 -1.21 21.81 -5.98
C LEU A 132 -1.87 22.56 -4.81
N CYS A 133 -2.36 21.84 -3.80
CA CYS A 133 -2.99 22.48 -2.63
C CYS A 133 -2.04 23.37 -1.81
N GLY A 134 -0.72 23.25 -2.02
CA GLY A 134 0.29 24.05 -1.34
C GLY A 134 0.74 25.28 -2.11
N LEU A 135 0.21 25.53 -3.32
CA LEU A 135 0.52 26.71 -4.10
C LEU A 135 -0.13 27.95 -3.48
N THR A 136 0.63 29.03 -3.37
CA THR A 136 0.22 30.34 -2.81
C THR A 136 0.62 31.46 -3.74
#